data_AF-A0A428ZC90-F1
#
_entry.id   AF-A0A428ZC90-F1
#
_cell.length_a   1.000
_cell.length_b   1.000
_cell.length_c   1.000
_cell.angle_alpha   90.00
_cell.angle_beta   90.00
_cell.angle_gamma   90.00
#
_symmetry.space_group_name_H-M   'P 1'
#
loop_
_entity.id
_entity.type
_entity.pdbx_description
1 polymer ?
#
loop_
_entity_poly.entity_id
_entity_poly.type
_entity_poly.pdbx_seq_one_letter_code
_entity_poly.pdbx_strand_id
1 'polypeptide(L)'
;MSITDFLDRTDEKSSNTGEARILSRTAGVIQPIDGDAMAARRGIAGQLTDGPRWRRRRCWIRPTVYLGVSMITVIIVIVLVALAVFFLRSVHATTKQRQFDDARAEAGRWVERLGGQVLNLTGTTIAAKQALADASERYHAAGSQLEQATSVEQAGLAKETALEGLYYVRAARVAMGMDAGPALPQDEARTRAGAVTEHRRVEVDGETYEASPRPGQNTPHYYPGGEVAGRPVPQGWYSQPWWKPALIGGAWGLGSAVLFGALFTGMSGIADAQTWQSGYEAGQQDAGDSWAGLDDLDTW
;
A
#
# COMPACT_ATOMS: atom_id res chain seq x y z
N MET A 1 -3.90 45.54 11.77
CA MET A 1 -5.07 46.01 11.01
C MET A 1 -5.78 44.77 10.48
N SER A 2 -7.11 44.72 10.48
CA SER A 2 -7.86 43.46 10.29
C SER A 2 -7.96 43.03 8.83
N ILE A 3 -8.20 41.72 8.66
CA ILE A 3 -8.80 41.13 7.46
C ILE A 3 -10.17 41.78 7.22
N THR A 4 -10.29 42.58 6.16
CA THR A 4 -11.51 42.84 5.36
C THR A 4 -11.10 43.56 4.08
N ASP A 5 -10.92 42.82 2.99
CA ASP A 5 -11.25 43.25 1.63
C ASP A 5 -11.32 42.00 0.75
N PHE A 6 -12.52 41.44 0.71
CA PHE A 6 -12.90 40.21 0.04
C PHE A 6 -13.88 40.60 -1.07
N LEU A 7 -13.70 40.03 -2.28
CA LEU A 7 -14.43 40.32 -3.53
C LEU A 7 -14.03 41.62 -4.27
N ASP A 8 -12.99 41.55 -5.10
CA ASP A 8 -13.05 42.00 -6.51
C ASP A 8 -11.94 41.32 -7.35
N ARG A 9 -12.00 41.47 -8.68
CA ARG A 9 -11.00 41.09 -9.69
C ARG A 9 -10.73 39.58 -9.85
N THR A 10 -11.74 38.88 -10.33
CA THR A 10 -11.55 37.76 -11.27
C THR A 10 -11.92 38.19 -12.68
N ASP A 11 -10.99 38.77 -13.44
CA ASP A 11 -11.14 38.86 -14.91
C ASP A 11 -9.83 39.10 -15.70
N GLU A 12 -9.92 38.71 -16.97
CA GLU A 12 -9.13 39.06 -18.17
C GLU A 12 -7.72 38.47 -18.46
N LYS A 13 -7.62 37.96 -19.71
CA LYS A 13 -6.45 37.70 -20.59
C LYS A 13 -5.52 36.51 -20.27
N SER A 14 -5.03 35.76 -21.28
CA SER A 14 -5.29 35.83 -22.73
C SER A 14 -5.21 34.49 -23.48
N SER A 15 -6.21 34.27 -24.34
CA SER A 15 -6.16 33.59 -25.65
C SER A 15 -5.19 32.41 -25.88
N ASN A 16 -5.77 31.26 -26.26
CA ASN A 16 -5.29 30.58 -27.46
C ASN A 16 -6.48 30.05 -28.28
N THR A 17 -6.63 30.51 -29.52
CA THR A 17 -7.79 30.22 -30.38
C THR A 17 -7.35 29.37 -31.58
N GLY A 18 -7.62 28.06 -31.50
CA GLY A 18 -7.40 27.13 -32.61
C GLY A 18 -8.72 26.64 -33.19
N GLU A 19 -9.32 27.39 -34.13
CA GLU A 19 -10.46 26.87 -34.90
C GLU A 19 -10.03 25.77 -35.88
N ALA A 20 -10.54 24.56 -35.68
CA ALA A 20 -10.74 23.57 -36.73
C ALA A 20 -12.19 23.07 -36.64
N ARG A 21 -12.92 23.12 -37.75
CA ARG A 21 -14.39 23.00 -37.82
C ARG A 21 -14.76 21.95 -38.86
N ILE A 22 -15.94 21.31 -38.73
CA ILE A 22 -16.57 20.39 -39.74
C ILE A 22 -15.82 19.04 -39.87
N LEU A 23 -16.41 17.82 -39.86
CA LEU A 23 -17.76 17.25 -39.60
C LEU A 23 -17.56 15.70 -39.38
N SER A 24 -18.51 14.76 -39.20
CA SER A 24 -19.98 14.72 -39.21
C SER A 24 -20.58 13.45 -38.57
N ARG A 25 -21.66 13.62 -37.79
CA ARG A 25 -22.97 12.91 -37.91
C ARG A 25 -23.01 11.36 -37.89
N THR A 26 -23.44 10.79 -36.77
CA THR A 26 -24.31 9.60 -36.73
C THR A 26 -25.32 9.73 -35.59
N ALA A 27 -26.57 9.33 -35.82
CA ALA A 27 -27.64 9.38 -34.83
C ALA A 27 -28.58 8.17 -34.98
N GLY A 28 -28.98 7.56 -33.87
CA GLY A 28 -30.10 6.63 -33.74
C GLY A 28 -31.05 7.18 -32.66
N VAL A 29 -32.10 7.92 -32.99
CA VAL A 29 -33.37 7.46 -33.62
C VAL A 29 -34.22 6.65 -32.64
N ILE A 30 -35.14 7.37 -31.99
CA ILE A 30 -36.32 6.82 -31.30
C ILE A 30 -37.42 6.61 -32.36
N GLN A 31 -38.24 5.58 -32.20
CA GLN A 31 -39.40 5.29 -33.05
C GLN A 31 -40.68 5.22 -32.18
N PRO A 32 -41.64 6.16 -32.34
CA PRO A 32 -43.02 5.95 -31.95
C PRO A 32 -43.80 5.23 -33.07
N ILE A 33 -44.86 4.51 -32.71
CA ILE A 33 -45.86 3.99 -33.68
C ILE A 33 -47.24 4.40 -33.19
N ASP A 34 -47.82 5.38 -33.87
CA ASP A 34 -49.27 5.64 -33.84
C ASP A 34 -49.96 4.82 -34.94
N GLY A 35 -51.24 4.49 -34.75
CA GLY A 35 -52.04 3.71 -35.71
C GLY A 35 -53.52 4.02 -35.58
N ASP A 36 -54.08 4.70 -36.59
CA ASP A 36 -55.42 5.26 -36.58
C ASP A 36 -56.58 4.26 -36.49
N ALA A 37 -57.70 4.72 -35.92
CA ALA A 37 -59.04 4.24 -36.27
C ALA A 37 -60.10 5.36 -36.14
N MET A 38 -60.40 6.04 -37.26
CA MET A 38 -61.55 6.96 -37.32
C MET A 38 -62.88 6.19 -37.41
N ALA A 39 -63.90 6.62 -36.66
CA ALA A 39 -65.30 6.47 -37.06
C ALA A 39 -66.19 7.52 -36.38
N ALA A 40 -67.01 8.22 -37.16
CA ALA A 40 -67.99 9.20 -36.66
C ALA A 40 -69.42 8.64 -36.71
N ARG A 41 -70.31 9.13 -35.82
CA ARG A 41 -71.70 9.49 -36.18
C ARG A 41 -72.48 10.21 -35.06
N ARG A 42 -73.07 11.34 -35.45
CA ARG A 42 -74.45 11.83 -35.16
C ARG A 42 -75.02 11.52 -33.76
N GLY A 43 -75.23 12.56 -32.96
CA GLY A 43 -76.13 12.49 -31.80
C GLY A 43 -77.61 12.47 -32.18
N ILE A 44 -78.45 12.01 -31.25
CA ILE A 44 -79.91 12.17 -31.23
C ILE A 44 -80.28 12.58 -29.80
N ALA A 45 -81.09 13.62 -29.63
CA ALA A 45 -81.66 13.98 -28.34
C ALA A 45 -82.92 13.13 -28.07
N GLY A 46 -83.01 12.54 -26.87
CA GLY A 46 -84.13 11.69 -26.43
C GLY A 46 -84.60 12.07 -25.03
N GLN A 47 -85.91 12.09 -24.83
CA GLN A 47 -86.59 12.73 -23.68
C GLN A 47 -86.41 12.03 -22.33
N LEU A 48 -86.78 12.77 -21.26
CA LEU A 48 -86.85 12.32 -19.88
C LEU A 48 -87.86 11.17 -19.68
N THR A 49 -87.55 10.26 -18.75
CA THR A 49 -88.53 9.54 -17.91
C THR A 49 -88.00 9.44 -16.48
N ASP A 50 -88.88 9.44 -15.48
CA ASP A 50 -88.53 9.67 -14.07
C ASP A 50 -88.21 8.42 -13.22
N GLY A 51 -87.25 8.59 -12.29
CA GLY A 51 -87.13 7.82 -11.04
C GLY A 51 -86.34 6.50 -11.08
N PRO A 52 -86.16 5.81 -9.92
CA PRO A 52 -86.48 6.23 -8.55
C PRO A 52 -85.22 6.53 -7.70
N ARG A 53 -85.44 6.95 -6.44
CA ARG A 53 -84.39 7.42 -5.50
C ARG A 53 -83.49 6.27 -4.96
N TRP A 54 -82.37 5.99 -5.62
CA TRP A 54 -81.36 5.06 -5.08
C TRP A 54 -80.53 5.70 -3.96
N ARG A 55 -80.45 4.99 -2.82
CA ARG A 55 -79.81 5.48 -1.59
C ARG A 55 -78.30 5.65 -1.77
N ARG A 56 -77.76 6.81 -1.38
CA ARG A 56 -76.30 7.00 -1.14
C ARG A 56 -75.82 6.13 0.03
N ARG A 57 -75.61 4.83 -0.19
CA ARG A 57 -74.87 3.97 0.74
C ARG A 57 -73.40 4.43 0.69
N ARG A 58 -73.00 5.30 1.63
CA ARG A 58 -71.59 5.61 1.86
C ARG A 58 -70.91 4.32 2.33
N CYS A 59 -70.26 3.60 1.42
CA CYS A 59 -69.42 2.47 1.80
C CYS A 59 -68.19 3.04 2.53
N TRP A 60 -68.23 3.03 3.86
CA TRP A 60 -67.04 3.26 4.68
C TRP A 60 -66.12 2.05 4.53
N ILE A 61 -65.32 2.06 3.45
CA ILE A 61 -64.10 1.26 3.39
C ILE A 61 -63.25 1.70 4.58
N ARG A 62 -63.11 0.83 5.59
CA ARG A 62 -62.42 1.14 6.85
C ARG A 62 -60.93 1.36 6.55
N PRO A 63 -60.38 2.58 6.64
CA PRO A 63 -58.97 2.83 6.34
C PRO A 63 -58.03 2.30 7.42
N THR A 64 -58.57 2.00 8.61
CA THR A 64 -57.83 1.77 9.86
C THR A 64 -56.93 0.53 9.86
N VAL A 65 -57.11 -0.41 8.93
CA VAL A 65 -56.30 -1.65 8.87
C VAL A 65 -54.92 -1.41 8.26
N TYR A 66 -54.80 -0.47 7.30
CA TYR A 66 -53.57 -0.25 6.54
C TYR A 66 -52.43 0.34 7.39
N LEU A 67 -52.72 1.17 8.39
CA LEU A 67 -51.70 1.78 9.26
C LEU A 67 -50.96 0.72 10.08
N GLY A 68 -51.68 -0.22 10.69
CA GLY A 68 -51.09 -1.31 11.47
C GLY A 68 -50.25 -2.27 10.60
N VAL A 69 -50.77 -2.65 9.43
CA VAL A 69 -50.05 -3.51 8.48
C VAL A 69 -48.77 -2.82 7.97
N SER A 70 -48.85 -1.54 7.59
CA SER A 70 -47.68 -0.76 7.14
C SER A 70 -46.58 -0.70 8.21
N MET A 71 -46.95 -0.44 9.47
CA MET A 71 -45.98 -0.41 10.58
C MET A 71 -45.31 -1.78 10.80
N ILE A 72 -46.07 -2.88 10.73
CA ILE A 72 -45.53 -4.24 10.86
C ILE A 72 -44.57 -4.56 9.69
N THR A 73 -44.93 -4.21 8.45
CA THR A 73 -44.05 -4.38 7.29
C THR A 73 -42.75 -3.59 7.43
N VAL A 74 -42.79 -2.34 7.89
CA VAL A 74 -41.59 -1.52 8.14
C VAL A 74 -40.69 -2.16 9.21
N ILE A 75 -41.27 -2.66 10.32
CA ILE A 75 -40.50 -3.37 11.36
C ILE A 75 -39.84 -4.64 10.80
N ILE A 76 -40.55 -5.43 10.00
CA ILE A 76 -40.00 -6.64 9.36
C ILE A 76 -38.84 -6.27 8.41
N VAL A 77 -38.97 -5.20 7.60
CA VAL A 77 -37.89 -4.72 6.73
C VAL A 77 -36.68 -4.27 7.55
N ILE A 78 -36.87 -3.53 8.64
CA ILE A 78 -35.78 -3.11 9.54
C ILE A 78 -35.07 -4.33 10.15
N VAL A 79 -35.81 -5.34 10.61
CA VAL A 79 -35.24 -6.59 11.15
C VAL A 79 -34.47 -7.37 10.07
N LEU A 80 -34.99 -7.47 8.85
CA LEU A 80 -34.30 -8.13 7.74
C LEU A 80 -33.02 -7.39 7.33
N VAL A 81 -33.04 -6.05 7.30
CA VAL A 81 -31.84 -5.22 7.04
C VAL A 81 -30.82 -5.37 8.17
N ALA A 82 -31.25 -5.35 9.43
CA ALA A 82 -30.36 -5.55 10.58
C ALA A 82 -29.71 -6.94 10.57
N LEU A 83 -30.47 -7.99 10.26
CA LEU A 83 -29.95 -9.35 10.08
C LEU A 83 -28.97 -9.44 8.91
N ALA A 84 -29.30 -8.85 7.75
CA ALA A 84 -28.41 -8.84 6.58
C ALA A 84 -27.08 -8.13 6.89
N VAL A 85 -27.12 -6.96 7.56
CA VAL A 85 -25.93 -6.23 8.00
C VAL A 85 -25.12 -7.03 9.04
N PHE A 86 -25.77 -7.75 9.95
CA PHE A 86 -25.11 -8.62 10.91
C PHE A 86 -24.41 -9.82 10.24
N PHE A 87 -25.08 -10.51 9.32
CA PHE A 87 -24.50 -11.62 8.55
C PHE A 87 -23.35 -11.16 7.65
N LEU A 88 -23.46 -10.00 7.01
CA LEU A 88 -22.37 -9.41 6.24
C LEU A 88 -21.17 -9.11 7.16
N ARG A 89 -21.38 -8.47 8.31
CA ARG A 89 -20.31 -8.15 9.26
C ARG A 89 -19.61 -9.39 9.82
N SER A 90 -20.35 -10.44 10.19
CA SER A 90 -19.75 -11.66 10.76
C SER A 90 -18.93 -12.45 9.73
N VAL A 91 -19.37 -12.53 8.47
CA VAL A 91 -18.57 -13.13 7.39
C VAL A 91 -17.25 -12.37 7.20
N HIS A 92 -17.29 -11.04 7.09
CA HIS A 92 -16.06 -10.24 6.92
C HIS A 92 -15.10 -10.37 8.12
N ALA A 93 -15.61 -10.41 9.35
CA ALA A 93 -14.80 -10.62 10.55
C ALA A 93 -14.07 -11.98 10.53
N THR A 94 -14.76 -13.07 10.19
CA THR A 94 -14.14 -14.40 10.11
C THR A 94 -13.10 -14.52 9.00
N THR A 95 -13.27 -13.81 7.88
CA THR A 95 -12.26 -13.76 6.81
C THR A 95 -11.01 -13.01 7.26
N LYS A 96 -11.15 -11.83 7.90
CA LYS A 96 -10.01 -11.05 8.41
C LYS A 96 -9.22 -11.82 9.47
N GLN A 97 -9.90 -12.51 10.39
CA GLN A 97 -9.23 -13.33 11.41
C GLN A 97 -8.38 -14.43 10.76
N ARG A 98 -8.93 -15.18 9.80
CA ARG A 98 -8.17 -16.23 9.08
C ARG A 98 -6.95 -15.68 8.34
N GLN A 99 -7.11 -14.54 7.66
CA GLN A 99 -6.00 -13.88 6.97
C GLN A 99 -4.87 -13.50 7.93
N PHE A 100 -5.21 -13.02 9.13
CA PHE A 100 -4.23 -12.76 10.19
C PHE A 100 -3.60 -14.03 10.75
N ASP A 101 -4.40 -15.06 11.04
CA ASP A 101 -3.91 -16.35 11.56
C ASP A 101 -2.94 -17.01 10.56
N ASP A 102 -3.27 -17.01 9.26
CA ASP A 102 -2.44 -17.51 8.17
C ASP A 102 -1.14 -16.72 8.01
N ALA A 103 -1.20 -15.38 8.08
CA ALA A 103 -0.03 -14.51 8.00
C ALA A 103 0.90 -14.65 9.21
N ARG A 104 0.34 -14.71 10.43
CA ARG A 104 1.08 -14.97 11.68
C ARG A 104 1.74 -16.35 11.64
N ALA A 105 1.04 -17.36 11.11
CA ALA A 105 1.59 -18.70 10.92
C ALA A 105 2.70 -18.73 9.85
N GLU A 106 2.63 -17.91 8.78
CA GLU A 106 3.74 -17.79 7.83
C GLU A 106 4.96 -17.13 8.45
N ALA A 107 4.78 -16.00 9.14
CA ALA A 107 5.84 -15.30 9.85
C ALA A 107 6.53 -16.20 10.88
N GLY A 108 5.76 -16.99 11.64
CA GLY A 108 6.26 -18.01 12.56
C GLY A 108 7.22 -19.00 11.88
N ARG A 109 6.84 -19.58 10.74
CA ARG A 109 7.70 -20.51 9.98
C ARG A 109 9.02 -19.88 9.52
N TRP A 110 9.06 -18.56 9.29
CA TRP A 110 10.29 -17.85 8.95
C TRP A 110 11.14 -17.51 10.19
N VAL A 111 10.53 -17.11 11.31
CA VAL A 111 11.21 -16.86 12.60
C VAL A 111 11.81 -18.16 13.17
N GLU A 112 11.06 -19.27 13.17
CA GLU A 112 11.54 -20.60 13.58
C GLU A 112 12.73 -21.06 12.73
N ARG A 113 12.65 -20.85 11.41
CA ARG A 113 13.74 -21.15 10.47
C ARG A 113 14.99 -20.31 10.75
N LEU A 114 14.82 -19.04 11.10
CA LEU A 114 15.92 -18.16 11.47
C LEU A 114 16.57 -18.60 12.79
N GLY A 115 15.78 -18.80 13.85
CA GLY A 115 16.27 -19.29 15.14
C GLY A 115 17.00 -20.63 15.01
N GLY A 116 16.45 -21.56 14.21
CA GLY A 116 17.07 -22.85 13.91
C GLY A 116 18.41 -22.77 13.15
N GLN A 117 18.73 -21.65 12.49
CA GLN A 117 20.06 -21.39 11.95
C GLN A 117 20.96 -20.66 12.94
N VAL A 118 20.47 -19.57 13.56
CA VAL A 118 21.24 -18.73 14.50
C VAL A 118 21.75 -19.53 15.70
N LEU A 119 20.91 -20.39 16.28
CA LEU A 119 21.25 -21.20 17.47
C LEU A 119 22.19 -22.39 17.17
N ASN A 120 22.43 -22.72 15.89
CA ASN A 120 23.21 -23.89 15.47
C ASN A 120 24.46 -23.54 14.63
N LEU A 121 24.73 -22.26 14.35
CA LEU A 121 25.88 -21.81 13.58
C LEU A 121 26.84 -20.99 14.45
N THR A 122 28.11 -21.40 14.48
CA THR A 122 29.18 -20.68 15.20
C THR A 122 30.12 -20.03 14.20
N GLY A 123 30.21 -18.70 14.22
CA GLY A 123 31.04 -17.93 13.29
C GLY A 123 32.54 -18.18 13.49
N THR A 124 33.21 -18.72 12.46
CA THR A 124 34.67 -18.99 12.51
C THR A 124 35.52 -17.82 12.03
N THR A 125 35.05 -17.05 11.05
CA THR A 125 35.71 -15.84 10.52
C THR A 125 35.13 -14.55 11.11
N ILE A 126 35.84 -13.42 11.00
CA ILE A 126 35.35 -12.11 11.51
C ILE A 126 34.03 -11.74 10.83
N ALA A 127 33.99 -11.81 9.49
CA ALA A 127 32.80 -11.60 8.68
C ALA A 127 31.62 -12.52 9.06
N ALA A 128 31.88 -13.80 9.35
CA ALA A 128 30.84 -14.73 9.78
C ALA A 128 30.33 -14.45 11.21
N LYS A 129 31.21 -14.02 12.13
CA LYS A 129 30.81 -13.61 13.49
C LYS A 129 29.95 -12.35 13.46
N GLN A 130 30.35 -11.34 12.68
CA GLN A 130 29.58 -10.12 12.49
C GLN A 130 28.19 -10.43 11.91
N ALA A 131 28.13 -11.16 10.80
CA ALA A 131 26.86 -11.52 10.17
C ALA A 131 25.97 -12.40 11.08
N LEU A 132 26.52 -13.29 11.92
CA LEU A 132 25.70 -14.02 12.90
C LEU A 132 25.23 -13.14 14.07
N ALA A 133 25.96 -12.08 14.43
CA ALA A 133 25.48 -11.08 15.39
C ALA A 133 24.33 -10.26 14.81
N ASP A 134 24.48 -9.68 13.61
CA ASP A 134 23.39 -8.98 12.90
C ASP A 134 22.17 -9.90 12.67
N ALA A 135 22.37 -11.20 12.39
CA ALA A 135 21.29 -12.19 12.31
C ALA A 135 20.59 -12.45 13.65
N SER A 136 21.33 -12.40 14.77
CA SER A 136 20.79 -12.60 16.12
C SER A 136 19.95 -11.39 16.57
N GLU A 137 20.41 -10.17 16.28
CA GLU A 137 19.63 -8.94 16.45
C GLU A 137 18.29 -9.04 15.69
N ARG A 138 18.33 -9.48 14.42
CA ARG A 138 17.13 -9.70 13.60
C ARG A 138 16.23 -10.82 14.12
N TYR A 139 16.78 -11.89 14.70
CA TYR A 139 15.98 -12.95 15.33
C TYR A 139 15.19 -12.43 16.55
N HIS A 140 15.82 -11.68 17.45
CA HIS A 140 15.15 -11.10 18.60
C HIS A 140 14.11 -10.03 18.20
N ALA A 141 14.40 -9.22 17.19
CA ALA A 141 13.45 -8.25 16.64
C ALA A 141 12.24 -8.96 16.00
N ALA A 142 12.45 -9.93 15.12
CA ALA A 142 11.36 -10.64 14.45
C ALA A 142 10.49 -11.46 15.42
N GLY A 143 11.10 -12.07 16.45
CA GLY A 143 10.37 -12.78 17.51
C GLY A 143 9.45 -11.85 18.29
N SER A 144 9.97 -10.74 18.81
CA SER A 144 9.18 -9.77 19.59
C SER A 144 8.10 -9.06 18.75
N GLN A 145 8.38 -8.74 17.47
CA GLN A 145 7.38 -8.27 16.52
C GLN A 145 6.27 -9.30 16.29
N LEU A 146 6.61 -10.57 16.08
CA LEU A 146 5.64 -11.64 15.86
C LEU A 146 4.76 -11.90 17.08
N GLU A 147 5.35 -11.91 18.28
CA GLU A 147 4.61 -12.03 19.54
C GLU A 147 3.54 -10.93 19.66
N GLN A 148 3.94 -9.67 19.43
CA GLN A 148 3.12 -8.47 19.57
C GLN A 148 2.15 -8.22 18.40
N ALA A 149 2.31 -8.90 17.26
CA ALA A 149 1.50 -8.65 16.06
C ALA A 149 -0.01 -8.87 16.30
N THR A 150 -0.83 -7.95 15.81
CA THR A 150 -2.30 -7.95 15.90
C THR A 150 -2.99 -7.73 14.54
N SER A 151 -2.21 -7.48 13.49
CA SER A 151 -2.69 -7.29 12.12
C SER A 151 -1.85 -8.07 11.10
N VAL A 152 -2.37 -8.21 9.87
CA VAL A 152 -1.69 -8.92 8.77
C VAL A 152 -0.37 -8.23 8.42
N GLU A 153 -0.38 -6.90 8.44
CA GLU A 153 0.75 -6.02 8.14
C GLU A 153 1.85 -6.18 9.21
N GLN A 154 1.47 -6.22 10.50
CA GLN A 154 2.43 -6.45 11.60
C GLN A 154 3.06 -7.85 11.55
N ALA A 155 2.31 -8.88 11.14
CA ALA A 155 2.88 -10.20 10.85
C ALA A 155 3.81 -10.18 9.62
N GLY A 156 3.49 -9.37 8.61
CA GLY A 156 4.35 -9.11 7.44
C GLY A 156 5.72 -8.52 7.83
N LEU A 157 5.74 -7.48 8.66
CA LEU A 157 6.98 -6.86 9.16
C LEU A 157 7.86 -7.84 9.95
N ALA A 158 7.24 -8.74 10.74
CA ALA A 158 7.97 -9.81 11.44
C ALA A 158 8.58 -10.84 10.46
N LYS A 159 7.84 -11.22 9.41
CA LYS A 159 8.34 -12.07 8.31
C LYS A 159 9.49 -11.42 7.56
N GLU A 160 9.40 -10.12 7.25
CA GLU A 160 10.46 -9.37 6.56
C GLU A 160 11.73 -9.26 7.42
N THR A 161 11.59 -8.96 8.71
CA THR A 161 12.72 -8.94 9.66
C THR A 161 13.37 -10.32 9.80
N ALA A 162 12.58 -11.40 9.79
CA ALA A 162 13.09 -12.78 9.78
C ALA A 162 13.80 -13.15 8.47
N LEU A 163 13.29 -12.70 7.32
CA LEU A 163 13.93 -12.86 6.02
C LEU A 163 15.27 -12.12 5.97
N GLU A 164 15.36 -10.90 6.50
CA GLU A 164 16.62 -10.17 6.57
C GLU A 164 17.65 -10.91 7.44
N GLY A 165 17.25 -11.41 8.62
CA GLY A 165 18.07 -12.28 9.45
C GLY A 165 18.59 -13.52 8.70
N LEU A 166 17.77 -14.12 7.83
CA LEU A 166 18.17 -15.26 7.00
C LEU A 166 19.17 -14.87 5.90
N TYR A 167 19.13 -13.64 5.37
CA TYR A 167 20.18 -13.14 4.49
C TYR A 167 21.52 -12.94 5.23
N TYR A 168 21.52 -12.49 6.49
CA TYR A 168 22.73 -12.44 7.30
C TYR A 168 23.27 -13.85 7.62
N VAL A 169 22.41 -14.83 7.93
CA VAL A 169 22.80 -16.25 8.04
C VAL A 169 23.43 -16.76 6.74
N ARG A 170 22.82 -16.46 5.59
CA ARG A 170 23.34 -16.84 4.26
C ARG A 170 24.74 -16.25 4.04
N ALA A 171 24.92 -14.98 4.38
CA ALA A 171 26.21 -14.28 4.32
C ALA A 171 27.26 -14.93 5.25
N ALA A 172 26.91 -15.25 6.48
CA ALA A 172 27.80 -15.92 7.43
C ALA A 172 28.27 -17.29 6.91
N ARG A 173 27.38 -18.08 6.30
CA ARG A 173 27.71 -19.38 5.69
C ARG A 173 28.69 -19.22 4.53
N VAL A 174 28.47 -18.25 3.64
CA VAL A 174 29.41 -17.89 2.57
C VAL A 174 30.77 -17.44 3.14
N ALA A 175 30.77 -16.65 4.22
CA ALA A 175 31.97 -16.20 4.92
C ALA A 175 32.72 -17.30 5.71
N MET A 176 32.17 -18.52 5.75
CA MET A 176 32.83 -19.73 6.25
C MET A 176 33.13 -20.75 5.14
N GLY A 177 32.92 -20.39 3.86
CA GLY A 177 33.10 -21.30 2.72
C GLY A 177 32.07 -22.44 2.66
N MET A 178 30.96 -22.33 3.40
CA MET A 178 29.87 -23.31 3.41
C MET A 178 28.90 -23.04 2.26
N ASP A 179 28.11 -24.05 1.89
CA ASP A 179 26.93 -23.82 1.05
C ASP A 179 26.01 -22.77 1.69
N ALA A 180 25.56 -21.83 0.86
CA ALA A 180 24.72 -20.70 1.24
C ALA A 180 23.26 -21.11 1.56
N GLY A 181 22.85 -22.33 1.19
CA GLY A 181 21.49 -22.82 1.35
C GLY A 181 20.56 -22.38 0.21
N PRO A 182 19.25 -22.67 0.32
CA PRO A 182 18.26 -22.30 -0.70
C PRO A 182 18.18 -20.79 -0.91
N ALA A 183 17.73 -20.37 -2.09
CA ALA A 183 17.43 -18.97 -2.37
C ALA A 183 16.32 -18.45 -1.44
N LEU A 184 16.47 -17.21 -0.98
CA LEU A 184 15.46 -16.51 -0.18
C LEU A 184 14.60 -15.62 -1.09
N PRO A 185 13.32 -15.38 -0.74
CA PRO A 185 12.49 -14.39 -1.43
C PRO A 185 13.18 -13.02 -1.50
N GLN A 186 13.35 -12.50 -2.72
CA GLN A 186 13.73 -11.11 -2.95
C GLN A 186 12.48 -10.23 -3.01
N ASP A 187 12.57 -9.05 -2.41
CA ASP A 187 11.62 -7.96 -2.59
C ASP A 187 12.10 -7.01 -3.69
N GLU A 188 11.21 -6.12 -4.15
CA GLU A 188 11.54 -5.17 -5.20
C GLU A 188 12.62 -4.16 -4.76
N ALA A 189 12.63 -3.75 -3.48
CA ALA A 189 13.60 -2.77 -2.99
C ALA A 189 15.04 -3.30 -3.08
N ARG A 190 15.28 -4.54 -2.65
CA ARG A 190 16.56 -5.26 -2.81
C ARG A 190 16.92 -5.47 -4.28
N THR A 191 15.92 -5.72 -5.13
CA THR A 191 16.13 -5.88 -6.57
C THR A 191 16.53 -4.56 -7.24
N ARG A 192 15.88 -3.44 -6.88
CA ARG A 192 16.21 -2.07 -7.35
C ARG A 192 17.55 -1.57 -6.82
N ALA A 193 17.95 -1.98 -5.62
CA ALA A 193 19.20 -1.55 -5.00
C ALA A 193 20.45 -2.22 -5.59
N GLY A 194 20.29 -3.35 -6.28
CA GLY A 194 21.38 -4.08 -6.91
C GLY A 194 22.34 -4.74 -5.90
N ALA A 195 23.49 -5.15 -6.42
CA ALA A 195 24.53 -5.83 -5.65
C ALA A 195 25.92 -5.38 -6.08
N VAL A 196 26.86 -5.33 -5.15
CA VAL A 196 28.27 -5.03 -5.41
C VAL A 196 28.87 -6.14 -6.28
N THR A 197 29.35 -5.81 -7.48
CA THR A 197 29.85 -6.80 -8.45
C THR A 197 31.37 -6.97 -8.42
N GLU A 198 32.11 -5.96 -7.95
CA GLU A 198 33.58 -5.93 -7.89
C GLU A 198 34.10 -5.40 -6.54
N HIS A 199 35.36 -5.72 -6.18
CA HIS A 199 35.98 -5.18 -4.98
C HIS A 199 36.55 -3.80 -5.27
N ARG A 200 36.09 -2.78 -4.55
CA ARG A 200 36.58 -1.41 -4.64
C ARG A 200 37.02 -0.90 -3.28
N ARG A 201 38.12 -0.14 -3.27
CA ARG A 201 38.58 0.70 -2.15
C ARG A 201 38.57 2.16 -2.62
N VAL A 202 38.10 3.06 -1.76
CA VAL A 202 38.10 4.51 -1.98
C VAL A 202 38.50 5.24 -0.70
N GLU A 203 38.92 6.49 -0.84
CA GLU A 203 39.24 7.39 0.26
C GLU A 203 38.30 8.60 0.18
N VAL A 204 37.60 8.91 1.26
CA VAL A 204 36.58 9.98 1.33
C VAL A 204 36.72 10.68 2.68
N ASP A 205 36.88 12.00 2.67
CA ASP A 205 37.08 12.84 3.86
C ASP A 205 38.24 12.38 4.78
N GLY A 206 39.22 11.66 4.23
CA GLY A 206 40.38 11.08 4.94
C GLY A 206 40.16 9.67 5.49
N GLU A 207 38.96 9.11 5.37
CA GLU A 207 38.62 7.76 5.79
C GLU A 207 38.63 6.77 4.61
N THR A 208 39.07 5.53 4.86
CA THR A 208 39.16 4.48 3.82
C THR A 208 37.94 3.56 3.84
N TYR A 209 37.20 3.54 2.74
CA TYR A 209 36.01 2.71 2.55
C TYR A 209 36.28 1.59 1.55
N GLU A 210 35.80 0.38 1.86
CA GLU A 210 35.80 -0.76 0.93
C GLU A 210 34.41 -1.34 0.75
N ALA A 211 34.11 -1.79 -0.47
CA ALA A 211 32.93 -2.57 -0.84
C ALA A 211 33.35 -3.78 -1.67
N SER A 212 32.73 -4.95 -1.47
CA SER A 212 33.11 -6.20 -2.14
C SER A 212 31.91 -7.16 -2.38
N PRO A 213 31.89 -7.93 -3.49
CA PRO A 213 30.96 -9.05 -3.70
C PRO A 213 31.19 -10.22 -2.73
N ARG A 214 32.38 -10.29 -2.11
CA ARG A 214 32.85 -11.42 -1.30
C ARG A 214 33.28 -10.98 0.10
N PRO A 215 33.08 -11.81 1.13
CA PRO A 215 33.56 -11.53 2.48
C PRO A 215 35.08 -11.44 2.51
N GLY A 216 35.61 -10.47 3.25
CA GLY A 216 37.05 -10.25 3.42
C GLY A 216 37.38 -9.77 4.84
N GLN A 217 38.67 -9.72 5.17
CA GLN A 217 39.10 -9.20 6.47
C GLN A 217 38.84 -7.70 6.61
N ASN A 218 38.98 -6.96 5.50
CA ASN A 218 38.72 -5.52 5.42
C ASN A 218 37.24 -5.19 5.19
N THR A 219 36.38 -6.19 4.95
CA THR A 219 34.95 -6.02 4.63
C THR A 219 34.08 -6.93 5.51
N PRO A 220 34.10 -6.78 6.85
CA PRO A 220 33.40 -7.69 7.75
C PRO A 220 31.89 -7.45 7.84
N HIS A 221 31.39 -6.27 7.44
CA HIS A 221 29.97 -5.93 7.55
C HIS A 221 29.22 -6.30 6.28
N TYR A 222 28.29 -7.25 6.38
CA TYR A 222 27.37 -7.57 5.29
C TYR A 222 26.19 -6.58 5.27
N TYR A 223 25.66 -6.28 4.09
CA TYR A 223 24.31 -5.75 3.92
C TYR A 223 23.52 -6.61 2.91
N PRO A 224 22.27 -7.00 3.21
CA PRO A 224 21.45 -7.87 2.36
C PRO A 224 20.93 -7.22 1.07
N GLY A 225 21.05 -5.89 0.95
CA GLY A 225 20.42 -5.12 -0.12
C GLY A 225 18.97 -4.75 0.22
N GLY A 226 18.57 -3.53 -0.14
CA GLY A 226 17.29 -2.95 0.23
C GLY A 226 17.32 -1.43 0.15
N GLU A 227 16.40 -0.77 0.84
CA GLU A 227 16.27 0.69 0.88
C GLU A 227 16.41 1.19 2.33
N VAL A 228 17.05 2.35 2.50
CA VAL A 228 17.24 3.00 3.81
C VAL A 228 16.95 4.49 3.63
N ALA A 229 15.91 5.00 4.31
CA ALA A 229 15.49 6.40 4.26
C ALA A 229 15.42 6.98 2.83
N GLY A 230 14.61 6.35 1.97
CA GLY A 230 14.38 6.76 0.56
C GLY A 230 15.54 6.49 -0.39
N ARG A 231 16.63 5.85 0.04
CA ARG A 231 17.81 5.59 -0.81
C ARG A 231 18.15 4.10 -0.90
N PRO A 232 18.40 3.54 -2.09
CA PRO A 232 18.81 2.14 -2.22
C PRO A 232 20.23 1.92 -1.68
N VAL A 233 20.44 0.85 -0.94
CA VAL A 233 21.75 0.41 -0.44
C VAL A 233 22.06 -0.95 -1.06
N PRO A 234 23.10 -1.09 -1.91
CA PRO A 234 23.38 -2.34 -2.61
C PRO A 234 23.68 -3.52 -1.68
N GLN A 235 23.35 -4.75 -2.11
CA GLN A 235 23.78 -5.97 -1.43
C GLN A 235 25.31 -6.12 -1.53
N GLY A 236 26.01 -6.32 -0.41
CA GLY A 236 27.47 -6.45 -0.44
C GLY A 236 28.15 -6.62 0.91
N TRP A 237 29.48 -6.67 0.88
CA TRP A 237 30.35 -6.67 2.06
C TRP A 237 31.13 -5.36 2.13
N TYR A 238 31.20 -4.74 3.32
CA TYR A 238 31.67 -3.37 3.51
C TYR A 238 32.66 -3.25 4.68
N SER A 239 33.61 -2.30 4.58
CA SER A 239 34.57 -2.01 5.66
C SER A 239 33.93 -1.34 6.88
N GLN A 240 32.91 -0.52 6.65
CA GLN A 240 32.13 0.16 7.68
C GLN A 240 30.64 0.09 7.31
N PRO A 241 29.72 0.01 8.30
CA PRO A 241 28.29 -0.05 8.06
C PRO A 241 27.71 1.35 7.81
N TRP A 242 28.14 2.00 6.71
CA TRP A 242 27.88 3.42 6.38
C TRP A 242 26.38 3.80 6.28
N TRP A 243 25.49 2.81 6.12
CA TRP A 243 24.03 2.98 6.13
C TRP A 243 23.41 2.95 7.54
N LYS A 244 24.06 2.37 8.56
CA LYS A 244 23.47 2.22 9.92
C LYS A 244 23.08 3.57 10.55
N PRO A 245 23.79 4.70 10.37
CA PRO A 245 23.34 6.01 10.85
C PRO A 245 21.97 6.44 10.27
N ALA A 246 21.76 6.27 8.97
CA ALA A 246 20.48 6.61 8.32
C ALA A 246 19.35 5.64 8.69
N LEU A 247 19.67 4.37 8.95
CA LEU A 247 18.72 3.37 9.45
C LEU A 247 18.23 3.68 10.87
N ILE A 248 19.09 4.25 11.73
CA ILE A 248 18.75 4.59 13.12
C ILE A 248 18.12 5.99 13.24
N GLY A 249 18.66 6.99 12.54
CA GLY A 249 18.28 8.39 12.68
C GLY A 249 17.39 8.96 11.57
N GLY A 250 17.05 8.17 10.54
CA GLY A 250 16.27 8.61 9.37
C GLY A 250 17.00 9.58 8.42
N ALA A 251 18.15 10.12 8.82
CA ALA A 251 18.91 11.13 8.09
C ALA A 251 20.24 10.58 7.57
N TRP A 252 20.55 10.89 6.31
CA TRP A 252 21.85 10.59 5.70
C TRP A 252 22.89 11.65 6.10
N GLY A 253 24.10 11.20 6.46
CA GLY A 253 25.18 12.11 6.83
C GLY A 253 25.65 12.98 5.66
N LEU A 254 26.26 14.12 5.97
CA LEU A 254 27.02 14.91 4.99
C LEU A 254 28.09 14.02 4.34
N GLY A 255 28.37 14.23 3.05
CA GLY A 255 29.30 13.38 2.29
C GLY A 255 28.74 12.04 1.78
N SER A 256 27.60 11.54 2.31
CA SER A 256 27.08 10.20 1.91
C SER A 256 26.92 9.99 0.40
N ALA A 257 26.54 11.03 -0.35
CA ALA A 257 26.41 10.96 -1.82
C ALA A 257 27.75 10.90 -2.55
N VAL A 258 28.79 11.55 -2.01
CA VAL A 258 30.18 11.46 -2.50
C VAL A 258 30.72 10.06 -2.24
N LEU A 259 30.48 9.52 -1.04
CA LEU A 259 30.86 8.14 -0.67
C LEU A 259 30.17 7.10 -1.57
N PHE A 260 28.85 7.20 -1.75
CA PHE A 260 28.10 6.32 -2.65
C PHE A 260 28.64 6.41 -4.09
N GLY A 261 28.85 7.63 -4.60
CA GLY A 261 29.41 7.85 -5.93
C GLY A 261 30.79 7.20 -6.09
N ALA A 262 31.70 7.41 -5.13
CA ALA A 262 33.03 6.79 -5.16
C ALA A 262 32.96 5.25 -5.17
N LEU A 263 32.16 4.67 -4.26
CA LEU A 263 32.03 3.22 -4.10
C LEU A 263 31.39 2.53 -5.32
N PHE A 264 30.43 3.16 -6.01
CA PHE A 264 29.60 2.47 -7.02
C PHE A 264 29.61 3.06 -8.43
N THR A 265 30.31 4.17 -8.71
CA THR A 265 30.43 4.73 -10.08
C THR A 265 30.80 3.65 -11.10
N GLY A 266 29.99 3.51 -12.16
CA GLY A 266 30.19 2.55 -13.25
C GLY A 266 29.86 1.08 -12.91
N MET A 267 29.40 0.76 -11.69
CA MET A 267 29.09 -0.60 -11.28
C MET A 267 27.71 -1.02 -11.79
N SER A 268 27.64 -2.16 -12.48
CA SER A 268 26.42 -2.61 -13.17
C SER A 268 25.29 -2.99 -12.21
N GLY A 269 24.08 -2.48 -12.48
CA GLY A 269 22.88 -2.77 -11.69
C GLY A 269 22.74 -1.94 -10.40
N ILE A 270 23.63 -0.98 -10.15
CA ILE A 270 23.50 0.02 -9.08
C ILE A 270 23.18 1.38 -9.71
N ALA A 271 22.35 2.19 -9.05
CA ALA A 271 22.03 3.55 -9.50
C ALA A 271 23.27 4.46 -9.51
N ASP A 272 23.29 5.50 -10.35
CA ASP A 272 24.30 6.55 -10.24
C ASP A 272 24.08 7.46 -9.01
N ALA A 273 25.09 8.26 -8.68
CA ALA A 273 25.07 9.10 -7.47
C ALA A 273 23.99 10.21 -7.50
N GLN A 274 23.61 10.70 -8.68
CA GLN A 274 22.59 11.74 -8.82
C GLN A 274 21.19 11.15 -8.59
N THR A 275 20.92 10.00 -9.23
CA THR A 275 19.71 9.21 -9.03
C THR A 275 19.57 8.79 -7.56
N TRP A 276 20.67 8.29 -6.95
CA TRP A 276 20.73 7.95 -5.53
C TRP A 276 20.48 9.15 -4.60
N GLN A 277 20.91 10.35 -4.99
CA GLN A 277 20.63 11.57 -4.24
C GLN A 277 19.15 11.98 -4.34
N SER A 278 18.54 11.92 -5.53
CA SER A 278 17.13 12.28 -5.73
C SER A 278 16.14 11.39 -4.98
N GLY A 279 16.49 10.14 -4.65
CA GLY A 279 15.60 9.25 -3.87
C GLY A 279 15.19 9.81 -2.50
N TYR A 280 16.05 10.62 -1.88
CA TYR A 280 15.74 11.30 -0.62
C TYR A 280 14.87 12.56 -0.81
N GLU A 281 14.95 13.21 -1.97
CA GLU A 281 14.08 14.34 -2.31
C GLU A 281 12.67 13.84 -2.63
N ALA A 282 12.55 12.72 -3.34
CA ALA A 282 11.30 11.98 -3.52
C ALA A 282 10.75 11.45 -2.19
N GLY A 283 11.58 10.80 -1.37
CA GLY A 283 11.16 10.28 -0.06
C GLY A 283 10.69 11.36 0.93
N GLN A 284 11.18 12.60 0.83
CA GLN A 284 10.63 13.73 1.59
C GLN A 284 9.32 14.28 0.99
N GLN A 285 9.09 14.15 -0.32
CA GLN A 285 7.82 14.50 -0.95
C GLN A 285 6.74 13.48 -0.57
N ASP A 286 7.02 12.18 -0.72
CA ASP A 286 6.12 11.09 -0.27
C ASP A 286 5.83 11.16 1.24
N ALA A 287 6.82 11.53 2.06
CA ALA A 287 6.62 11.81 3.48
C ALA A 287 5.74 13.04 3.72
N GLY A 288 5.96 14.15 3.01
CA GLY A 288 5.12 15.35 3.11
C GLY A 288 3.66 15.09 2.73
N ASP A 289 3.45 14.41 1.61
CA ASP A 289 2.12 14.08 1.10
C ASP A 289 1.39 13.05 1.97
N SER A 290 2.11 12.08 2.56
CA SER A 290 1.52 11.13 3.51
C SER A 290 1.11 11.76 4.85
N TRP A 291 1.76 12.84 5.28
CA TRP A 291 1.29 13.64 6.42
C TRP A 291 0.13 14.57 6.04
N ALA A 292 0.20 15.23 4.87
CA ALA A 292 -0.90 16.06 4.37
C ALA A 292 -2.20 15.26 4.15
N GLY A 293 -2.10 13.98 3.78
CA GLY A 293 -3.22 13.06 3.66
C GLY A 293 -3.80 12.52 4.97
N LEU A 294 -3.18 12.81 6.12
CA LEU A 294 -3.71 12.44 7.44
C LEU A 294 -4.58 13.56 8.06
N ASP A 295 -4.23 14.83 7.85
CA ASP A 295 -5.00 15.98 8.34
C ASP A 295 -6.42 16.05 7.72
N ASP A 296 -6.63 15.47 6.53
CA ASP A 296 -7.92 15.49 5.81
C ASP A 296 -8.91 14.40 6.30
N LEU A 297 -8.49 13.49 7.19
CA LEU A 297 -9.32 12.36 7.68
C LEU A 297 -10.08 12.63 8.99
N ASP A 298 -9.76 13.70 9.73
CA ASP A 298 -10.36 14.02 11.05
C ASP A 298 -11.65 14.88 10.95
N THR A 299 -12.37 14.83 9.81
CA THR A 299 -13.44 15.81 9.47
C THR A 299 -14.86 15.25 9.21
N TRP A 300 -15.20 14.02 9.65
CA TRP A 300 -16.56 13.45 9.54
C TRP A 300 -17.05 12.68 10.78
#